data_AF-A0A9D5QZM4-F1
#
_entry.id   AF-A0A9D5QZM4-F1
#
_cell.length_a   1.000
_cell.length_b   1.000
_cell.length_c   1.000
_cell.angle_alpha   90.00
_cell.angle_beta   90.00
_cell.angle_gamma   90.00
#
_symmetry.space_group_name_H-M   'P 1'
#
loop_
_entity.id
_entity.type
_entity.pdbx_description
1 polymer ?
#
loop_
_entity_poly.entity_id
_entity_poly.type
_entity_poly.pdbx_seq_one_letter_code
_entity_poly.pdbx_strand_id
1 'polypeptide(L)'
;MTFEEFKKLALNPPYIEQESVYRVDVHCYKKSLEERDPDGTQLEVRCTQSFVYTDLNSAQCKLKQIIEEEELKDMLYAVYIYQLPIGKDISGNLYQRLWVYNHKGQMNGQSHCTTILEDLDHPSAKFRGHEIASIRFNPGDIVEVYDRELGVVHLANVIKCPMTVEQCWKERDFIKMSCIVDGLGAEVTDDNYWLYADSDCYEVINGPDYENNRLNPRTYDVFSHSRPVSPDIRQRLDEYFHLALESIDKMNENRQKAMDRIHRLVDLL
;
A
#
# COMPACT_ATOMS: atom_id res chain seq x y z
N MET A 1 -19.03 -15.48 9.96
CA MET A 1 -19.18 -14.40 8.97
C MET A 1 -19.52 -14.99 7.59
N THR A 2 -20.46 -14.36 6.88
CA THR A 2 -20.80 -14.64 5.46
C THR A 2 -19.97 -13.75 4.51
N PHE A 3 -19.97 -14.04 3.21
CA PHE A 3 -19.28 -13.20 2.22
C PHE A 3 -19.83 -11.76 2.20
N GLU A 4 -21.14 -11.57 2.31
CA GLU A 4 -21.75 -10.22 2.30
C GLU A 4 -21.35 -9.40 3.52
N GLU A 5 -21.26 -10.02 4.71
CA GLU A 5 -20.73 -9.37 5.91
C GLU A 5 -19.26 -8.97 5.74
N PHE A 6 -18.45 -9.87 5.17
CA PHE A 6 -17.03 -9.61 4.89
C PHE A 6 -16.86 -8.47 3.89
N LYS A 7 -17.62 -8.49 2.79
CA LYS A 7 -17.62 -7.44 1.77
C LYS A 7 -18.07 -6.11 2.34
N LYS A 8 -19.10 -6.09 3.20
CA LYS A 8 -19.52 -4.87 3.88
C LYS A 8 -18.41 -4.28 4.75
N LEU A 9 -17.66 -5.11 5.47
CA LEU A 9 -16.50 -4.67 6.26
C LEU A 9 -15.33 -4.21 5.38
N ALA A 10 -15.16 -4.76 4.18
CA ALA A 10 -14.14 -4.28 3.24
C ALA A 10 -14.48 -2.90 2.66
N LEU A 11 -15.74 -2.71 2.24
CA LEU A 11 -16.21 -1.46 1.61
C LEU A 11 -16.46 -0.34 2.62
N ASN A 12 -16.75 -0.69 3.87
CA ASN A 12 -16.84 0.23 5.00
C ASN A 12 -16.00 -0.31 6.16
N PRO A 13 -14.67 -0.12 6.12
CA PRO A 13 -13.79 -0.56 7.19
C PRO A 13 -14.22 0.03 8.53
N PRO A 14 -14.37 -0.81 9.57
CA PRO A 14 -14.65 -0.32 10.91
C PRO A 14 -13.47 0.54 11.38
N TYR A 15 -13.75 1.53 12.21
CA TYR A 15 -12.75 2.33 12.88
C TYR A 15 -13.15 2.49 14.36
N ILE A 16 -12.15 2.75 15.19
CA ILE A 16 -12.34 2.92 16.63
C ILE A 16 -12.63 4.41 16.89
N GLU A 17 -13.79 4.74 17.44
CA GLU A 17 -14.04 6.10 17.89
C GLU A 17 -13.29 6.34 19.21
N GLN A 18 -12.24 7.16 19.16
CA GLN A 18 -11.43 7.52 20.32
C GLN A 18 -10.82 8.91 20.13
N GLU A 19 -10.44 9.54 21.23
CA GLU A 19 -9.79 10.85 21.20
C GLU A 19 -8.48 10.76 20.40
N SER A 20 -8.29 11.69 19.47
CA SER A 20 -7.19 11.67 18.51
C SER A 20 -6.73 13.08 18.18
N VAL A 21 -5.46 13.20 17.81
CA VAL A 21 -4.92 14.38 17.14
C VAL A 21 -4.65 14.06 15.68
N TYR A 22 -4.59 15.09 14.85
CA TYR A 22 -4.40 14.99 13.42
C TYR A 22 -3.07 15.64 13.03
N ARG A 23 -2.10 14.82 12.59
CA ARG A 23 -0.81 15.30 12.11
C ARG A 23 -0.85 15.51 10.60
N VAL A 24 -0.47 16.69 10.13
CA VAL A 24 -0.37 17.03 8.70
C VAL A 24 1.10 17.14 8.34
N ASP A 25 1.61 16.20 7.57
CA ASP A 25 2.99 16.19 7.06
C ASP A 25 3.01 16.65 5.60
N VAL A 26 3.87 17.62 5.29
CA VAL A 26 4.04 18.21 3.97
C VAL A 26 5.32 17.68 3.35
N HIS A 27 5.20 16.96 2.24
CA HIS A 27 6.31 16.34 1.56
C HIS A 27 6.63 17.12 0.29
N CYS A 28 7.86 17.61 0.18
CA CYS A 28 8.33 18.39 -0.94
C CYS A 28 9.58 17.76 -1.57
N TYR A 29 9.73 17.96 -2.87
CA TYR A 29 10.98 17.69 -3.58
C TYR A 29 12.11 18.55 -3.01
N LYS A 30 13.28 17.93 -2.78
CA LYS A 30 14.45 18.63 -2.21
C LYS A 30 15.16 19.52 -3.23
N LYS A 31 15.16 19.11 -4.50
CA LYS A 31 15.81 19.80 -5.61
C LYS A 31 14.76 20.18 -6.65
N SER A 32 15.13 21.11 -7.53
CA SER A 32 14.38 21.34 -8.76
C SER A 32 14.16 19.99 -9.43
N LEU A 33 12.93 19.77 -9.88
CA LEU A 33 12.52 18.53 -10.53
C LEU A 33 13.22 18.26 -11.88
N GLU A 34 14.07 19.18 -12.33
CA GLU A 34 14.99 19.03 -13.47
C GLU A 34 16.28 18.28 -13.07
N GLU A 35 16.62 18.26 -11.78
CA GLU A 35 17.77 17.55 -11.22
C GLU A 35 17.36 16.16 -10.72
N ARG A 36 16.97 15.28 -11.64
CA ARG A 36 16.89 13.84 -11.34
C ARG A 36 18.27 13.27 -11.07
N ASP A 37 18.32 12.11 -10.43
CA ASP A 37 19.54 11.30 -10.45
C ASP A 37 19.99 11.04 -11.90
N PRO A 38 21.28 10.70 -12.14
CA PRO A 38 21.80 10.47 -13.49
C PRO A 38 20.99 9.45 -14.31
N ASP A 39 20.32 8.53 -13.63
CA ASP A 39 19.49 7.49 -14.24
C ASP A 39 18.04 7.93 -14.51
N GLY A 40 17.62 9.10 -14.03
CA GLY A 40 16.31 9.71 -14.27
C GLY A 40 15.13 9.02 -13.56
N THR A 41 15.37 8.05 -12.70
CA THR A 41 14.33 7.22 -12.07
C THR A 41 14.05 7.61 -10.62
N GLN A 42 14.88 8.44 -10.00
CA GLN A 42 14.75 8.81 -8.59
C GLN A 42 14.65 10.32 -8.38
N LEU A 43 13.82 10.69 -7.41
CA LEU A 43 13.65 12.07 -6.93
C LEU A 43 13.71 12.08 -5.40
N GLU A 44 14.55 12.94 -4.82
CA GLU A 44 14.58 13.12 -3.37
C GLU A 44 13.35 13.94 -2.90
N VAL A 45 12.60 13.38 -1.95
CA VAL A 45 11.42 14.00 -1.32
C VAL A 45 11.56 13.97 0.19
N ARG A 46 11.35 15.11 0.84
CA ARG A 46 11.47 15.25 2.30
C ARG A 46 10.19 15.78 2.90
N CYS A 47 9.88 15.31 4.11
CA CYS A 47 8.94 16.00 4.98
C CYS A 47 9.57 17.33 5.40
N THR A 48 9.04 18.45 4.91
CA THR A 48 9.56 19.79 5.17
C THR A 48 8.84 20.50 6.31
N GLN A 49 7.57 20.16 6.52
CA GLN A 49 6.73 20.74 7.57
C GLN A 49 5.83 19.67 8.18
N SER A 50 5.56 19.79 9.48
CA SER A 50 4.60 18.95 10.19
C SER A 50 3.78 19.81 11.15
N PHE A 51 2.46 19.67 11.10
CA PHE A 51 1.49 20.40 11.92
C PHE A 51 0.62 19.43 12.70
N VAL A 52 0.12 19.82 13.88
CA VAL A 52 -0.79 18.99 14.68
C VAL A 52 -2.05 19.77 15.02
N TYR A 53 -3.21 19.15 14.82
CA TYR A 53 -4.53 19.70 15.10
C TYR A 53 -5.33 18.76 15.99
N THR A 54 -6.30 19.30 16.73
CA THR A 54 -7.19 18.51 17.59
C THR A 54 -8.40 17.92 16.85
N ASP A 55 -8.63 18.35 15.61
CA ASP A 55 -9.78 17.90 14.81
C ASP A 55 -9.42 17.81 13.31
N LEU A 56 -10.15 16.94 12.60
CA LEU A 56 -9.91 16.69 11.18
C LEU A 56 -10.23 17.90 10.30
N ASN A 57 -11.22 18.72 10.66
CA ASN A 57 -11.62 19.86 9.85
C ASN A 57 -10.50 20.91 9.81
N SER A 58 -9.87 21.19 10.96
CA SER A 58 -8.71 22.07 11.05
C SER A 58 -7.53 21.53 10.21
N ALA A 59 -7.26 20.23 10.25
CA ALA A 59 -6.25 19.60 9.41
C ALA A 59 -6.56 19.74 7.90
N GLN A 60 -7.83 19.56 7.51
CA GLN A 60 -8.28 19.76 6.12
C GLN A 60 -8.24 21.23 5.68
N CYS A 61 -8.50 22.18 6.58
CA CYS A 61 -8.30 23.61 6.32
C CYS A 61 -6.83 23.91 6.05
N LYS A 62 -5.91 23.33 6.83
CA LYS A 62 -4.47 23.48 6.60
C LYS A 62 -4.04 22.87 5.26
N LEU A 63 -4.57 21.71 4.89
CA LEU A 63 -4.35 21.13 3.56
C LEU A 63 -4.67 22.14 2.46
N LYS A 64 -5.87 22.76 2.49
CA LYS A 64 -6.26 23.75 1.47
C LYS A 64 -5.28 24.91 1.38
N GLN A 65 -4.85 25.44 2.54
CA GLN A 65 -3.86 26.51 2.59
C GLN A 65 -2.52 26.09 1.95
N ILE A 66 -2.04 24.87 2.22
CA ILE A 66 -0.81 24.33 1.63
C ILE A 66 -0.91 24.22 0.10
N ILE A 67 -2.07 23.76 -0.40
CA ILE A 67 -2.29 23.62 -1.86
C ILE A 67 -2.34 24.99 -2.56
N GLU A 68 -2.84 26.02 -1.88
CA GLU A 68 -2.96 27.39 -2.39
C GLU A 68 -1.66 28.21 -2.23
N GLU A 69 -0.64 27.67 -1.55
CA GLU A 69 0.62 28.35 -1.28
C GLU A 69 1.53 28.34 -2.52
N GLU A 70 1.64 29.50 -3.19
CA GLU A 70 2.37 29.63 -4.46
C GLU A 70 3.86 29.24 -4.34
N GLU A 71 4.48 29.46 -3.17
CA GLU A 71 5.87 29.06 -2.90
C GLU A 71 6.08 27.55 -2.91
N LEU A 72 5.03 26.76 -2.61
CA LEU A 72 5.10 25.30 -2.57
C LEU A 72 4.68 24.64 -3.87
N LYS A 73 4.03 25.36 -4.79
CA LYS A 73 3.37 24.80 -5.97
C LYS A 73 4.25 23.90 -6.84
N ASP A 74 5.51 24.27 -7.04
CA ASP A 74 6.46 23.49 -7.86
C ASP A 74 7.26 22.46 -7.05
N MET A 75 7.25 22.58 -5.72
CA MET A 75 8.01 21.71 -4.82
C MET A 75 7.15 20.67 -4.12
N LEU A 76 5.84 20.90 -4.00
CA LEU A 76 4.94 20.01 -3.29
C LEU A 76 4.81 18.68 -4.02
N TYR A 77 5.07 17.60 -3.30
CA TYR A 77 4.86 16.25 -3.80
C TYR A 77 3.51 15.70 -3.30
N ALA A 78 3.36 15.63 -1.98
CA ALA A 78 2.20 15.05 -1.33
C ALA A 78 1.99 15.63 0.08
N VAL A 79 0.76 15.52 0.57
CA VAL A 79 0.39 15.87 1.95
C VAL A 79 -0.24 14.66 2.60
N TYR A 80 0.25 14.30 3.78
CA TYR A 80 -0.22 13.16 4.57
C TYR A 80 -0.94 13.68 5.81
N ILE A 81 -2.16 13.20 6.05
CA ILE A 81 -2.93 13.49 7.27
C ILE A 81 -3.08 12.20 8.05
N TYR A 82 -2.45 12.13 9.21
CA TYR A 82 -2.51 10.99 10.12
C TYR A 82 -3.53 11.28 11.22
N GLN A 83 -4.42 10.34 11.49
CA GLN A 83 -5.17 10.28 12.74
C GLN A 83 -4.36 9.48 13.77
N LEU A 84 -3.97 10.14 14.85
CA LEU A 84 -3.11 9.60 15.89
C LEU A 84 -3.88 9.56 17.20
N PRO A 85 -4.14 8.37 17.76
CA PRO A 85 -4.93 8.25 18.97
C PRO A 85 -4.15 8.65 20.22
N ILE A 86 -4.82 9.33 21.14
CA ILE A 86 -4.21 9.77 22.39
C ILE A 86 -4.05 8.56 23.32
N GLY A 87 -2.86 8.41 23.90
CA GLY A 87 -2.57 7.37 24.90
C GLY A 87 -2.22 5.99 24.35
N LYS A 88 -1.95 5.86 23.04
CA LYS A 88 -1.42 4.64 22.42
C LYS A 88 -0.01 4.83 21.88
N ASP A 89 0.71 3.73 21.65
CA ASP A 89 2.01 3.81 20.98
C ASP A 89 1.84 4.13 19.48
N ILE A 90 2.43 5.25 19.08
CA ILE A 90 2.45 5.74 17.70
C ILE A 90 3.88 5.80 17.14
N SER A 91 4.82 5.09 17.78
CA SER A 91 6.20 4.94 17.31
C SER A 91 6.23 4.33 15.90
N GLY A 92 7.35 4.47 15.17
CA GLY A 92 7.48 3.85 13.83
C GLY A 92 6.47 4.31 12.78
N ASN A 93 5.89 5.51 12.92
CA ASN A 93 4.81 6.02 12.06
C ASN A 93 3.53 5.18 12.10
N LEU A 94 3.25 4.52 13.24
CA LEU A 94 1.96 3.89 13.45
C LEU A 94 0.84 4.96 13.53
N TYR A 95 -0.33 4.60 13.03
CA TYR A 95 -1.48 5.50 12.90
C TYR A 95 -2.77 4.71 12.98
N GLN A 96 -3.85 5.39 13.37
CA GLN A 96 -5.17 4.81 13.33
C GLN A 96 -5.78 4.90 11.93
N ARG A 97 -5.66 6.06 11.29
CA ARG A 97 -6.06 6.28 9.90
C ARG A 97 -5.07 7.22 9.22
N LEU A 98 -4.95 7.11 7.91
CA LEU A 98 -4.11 7.94 7.08
C LEU A 98 -4.88 8.35 5.83
N TRP A 99 -4.82 9.64 5.50
CA TRP A 99 -5.27 10.18 4.21
C TRP A 99 -4.09 10.82 3.50
N VAL A 100 -3.94 10.50 2.23
CA VAL A 100 -2.83 10.99 1.40
C VAL A 100 -3.41 11.79 0.25
N TYR A 101 -2.88 12.99 0.06
CA TYR A 101 -3.29 13.92 -0.99
C TYR A 101 -2.10 14.21 -1.90
N ASN A 102 -2.34 14.29 -3.20
CA ASN A 102 -1.33 14.69 -4.17
C ASN A 102 -1.10 16.22 -4.14
N HIS A 103 -0.11 16.69 -4.90
CA HIS A 103 0.21 18.12 -5.05
C HIS A 103 -0.96 19.00 -5.55
N LYS A 104 -2.05 18.43 -6.08
CA LYS A 104 -3.26 19.14 -6.51
C LYS A 104 -4.35 19.18 -5.43
N GLY A 105 -4.08 18.63 -4.25
CA GLY A 105 -5.06 18.48 -3.17
C GLY A 105 -6.10 17.39 -3.42
N GLN A 106 -5.90 16.53 -4.43
CA GLN A 106 -6.79 15.40 -4.70
C GLN A 106 -6.36 14.19 -3.86
N MET A 107 -7.33 13.44 -3.33
CA MET A 107 -7.03 12.24 -2.53
C MET A 107 -6.34 11.19 -3.40
N ASN A 108 -5.10 10.86 -3.04
CA ASN A 108 -4.33 9.77 -3.65
C ASN A 108 -4.81 8.41 -3.11
N GLY A 109 -5.02 8.33 -1.79
CA GLY A 109 -5.49 7.13 -1.13
C GLY A 109 -5.75 7.36 0.36
N GLN A 110 -6.33 6.36 0.99
CA GLN A 110 -6.53 6.31 2.44
C GLN A 110 -6.19 4.92 2.95
N SER A 111 -5.79 4.81 4.21
CA SER A 111 -5.59 3.51 4.86
C SER A 111 -6.93 2.79 5.07
N HIS A 112 -6.98 1.49 4.78
CA HIS A 112 -8.11 0.65 5.15
C HIS A 112 -8.04 0.08 6.56
N CYS A 113 -6.85 0.07 7.16
CA CYS A 113 -6.61 -0.52 8.47
C CYS A 113 -5.82 0.42 9.38
N THR A 114 -6.07 0.29 10.67
CA THR A 114 -5.16 0.80 11.70
C THR A 114 -3.85 0.01 11.67
N THR A 115 -2.74 0.67 11.98
CA THR A 115 -1.43 0.02 12.18
C THR A 115 -1.07 -0.10 13.66
N ILE A 116 -1.88 0.48 14.55
CA ILE A 116 -1.69 0.43 16.01
C ILE A 116 -1.68 -1.02 16.49
N LEU A 117 -0.62 -1.41 17.20
CA LEU A 117 -0.38 -2.80 17.60
C LEU A 117 -1.39 -3.28 18.65
N GLU A 118 -1.81 -2.39 19.55
CA GLU A 118 -2.83 -2.69 20.57
C GLU A 118 -4.21 -2.98 19.95
N ASP A 119 -4.42 -2.61 18.67
CA ASP A 119 -5.68 -2.79 17.96
C ASP A 119 -5.68 -4.00 17.01
N LEU A 120 -4.65 -4.85 17.02
CA LEU A 120 -4.51 -5.98 16.08
C LEU A 120 -5.68 -6.99 16.12
N ASP A 121 -6.26 -7.19 17.31
CA ASP A 121 -7.42 -8.07 17.51
C ASP A 121 -8.75 -7.39 17.12
N HIS A 122 -8.73 -6.07 16.90
CA HIS A 122 -9.92 -5.33 16.50
C HIS A 122 -10.19 -5.53 14.99
N PRO A 123 -11.47 -5.63 14.56
CA PRO A 123 -11.82 -5.74 13.15
C PRO A 123 -11.23 -4.65 12.23
N SER A 124 -10.89 -3.47 12.78
CA SER A 124 -10.27 -2.36 12.05
C SER A 124 -8.82 -2.60 11.66
N ALA A 125 -8.12 -3.56 12.26
CA ALA A 125 -6.75 -3.89 11.88
C ALA A 125 -6.69 -4.89 10.72
N LYS A 126 -7.80 -5.58 10.41
CA LYS A 126 -7.84 -6.66 9.42
C LYS A 126 -8.14 -6.09 8.02
N PHE A 127 -7.24 -6.35 7.08
CA PHE A 127 -7.38 -5.92 5.69
C PHE A 127 -8.22 -6.92 4.90
N ARG A 128 -9.31 -6.43 4.29
CA ARG A 128 -10.31 -7.27 3.62
C ARG A 128 -10.36 -7.07 2.11
N GLY A 129 -9.33 -6.47 1.55
CA GLY A 129 -9.18 -6.25 0.12
C GLY A 129 -9.87 -5.00 -0.40
N HIS A 130 -9.53 -4.64 -1.63
CA HIS A 130 -10.13 -3.52 -2.38
C HIS A 130 -11.31 -3.99 -3.22
N GLU A 131 -12.22 -3.06 -3.50
CA GLU A 131 -13.14 -3.22 -4.62
C GLU A 131 -12.35 -3.13 -5.92
N ILE A 132 -12.66 -3.98 -6.91
CA ILE A 132 -11.95 -3.97 -8.20
C ILE A 132 -11.97 -2.57 -8.84
N ALA A 133 -13.09 -1.85 -8.73
CA ALA A 133 -13.25 -0.52 -9.28
C ALA A 133 -12.43 0.57 -8.54
N SER A 134 -11.97 0.33 -7.31
CA SER A 134 -11.14 1.27 -6.55
C SER A 134 -9.65 1.11 -6.80
N ILE A 135 -9.22 0.03 -7.48
CA ILE A 135 -7.82 -0.19 -7.84
C ILE A 135 -7.43 0.77 -8.97
N ARG A 136 -6.42 1.61 -8.72
CA ARG A 136 -6.07 2.74 -9.58
C ARG A 136 -5.14 2.39 -10.75
N PHE A 137 -4.33 1.36 -10.58
CA PHE A 137 -3.26 0.98 -11.51
C PHE A 137 -3.32 -0.51 -11.81
N ASN A 138 -3.03 -0.85 -13.06
CA ASN A 138 -3.00 -2.20 -13.59
C ASN A 138 -1.56 -2.66 -13.83
N PRO A 139 -1.32 -3.99 -13.91
CA PRO A 139 -0.01 -4.50 -14.30
C PRO A 139 0.47 -3.89 -15.62
N GLY A 140 1.73 -3.46 -15.65
CA GLY A 140 2.36 -2.74 -16.76
C GLY A 140 2.32 -1.21 -16.62
N ASP A 141 1.43 -0.63 -15.80
CA ASP A 141 1.40 0.82 -15.58
C ASP A 141 2.68 1.30 -14.90
N ILE A 142 3.22 2.42 -15.38
CA ILE A 142 4.37 3.11 -14.76
C ILE A 142 3.84 4.08 -13.71
N VAL A 143 4.35 3.95 -12.48
CA VAL A 143 3.90 4.69 -11.30
C VAL A 143 5.09 5.33 -10.57
N GLU A 144 4.80 6.37 -9.79
CA GLU A 144 5.72 6.92 -8.80
C GLU A 144 5.48 6.22 -7.46
N VAL A 145 6.54 5.70 -6.85
CA VAL A 145 6.51 4.99 -5.59
C VAL A 145 7.27 5.80 -4.57
N TYR A 146 6.57 6.31 -3.55
CA TYR A 146 7.22 7.08 -2.51
C TYR A 146 7.70 6.20 -1.37
N ASP A 147 9.01 6.01 -1.28
CA ASP A 147 9.65 5.45 -0.10
C ASP A 147 9.84 6.56 0.95
N ARG A 148 8.96 6.56 1.94
CA ARG A 148 8.98 7.54 3.04
C ARG A 148 10.16 7.35 3.98
N GLU A 149 10.70 6.14 4.11
CA GLU A 149 11.83 5.86 5.00
C GLU A 149 13.14 6.39 4.41
N LEU A 150 13.32 6.17 3.10
CA LEU A 150 14.48 6.65 2.37
C LEU A 150 14.32 8.10 1.87
N GLY A 151 13.10 8.63 1.86
CA GLY A 151 12.82 9.98 1.39
C GLY A 151 13.05 10.13 -0.11
N VAL A 152 12.67 9.11 -0.88
CA VAL A 152 12.89 9.06 -2.34
C VAL A 152 11.66 8.54 -3.05
N VAL A 153 11.40 9.09 -4.23
CA VAL A 153 10.35 8.63 -5.14
C VAL A 153 11.02 7.93 -6.30
N HIS A 154 10.61 6.69 -6.55
CA HIS A 154 11.09 5.87 -7.66
C HIS A 154 10.03 5.76 -8.75
N LEU A 155 10.44 5.71 -10.01
CA LEU A 155 9.59 5.18 -11.07
C LEU A 155 9.67 3.65 -11.09
N ALA A 156 8.52 2.99 -11.18
CA ALA A 156 8.40 1.54 -11.22
C ALA A 156 7.22 1.09 -12.09
N ASN A 157 7.24 -0.14 -12.59
CA ASN A 157 6.05 -0.75 -13.19
C ASN A 157 5.29 -1.54 -12.14
N VAL A 158 3.96 -1.48 -12.21
CA VAL A 158 3.10 -2.37 -11.46
C VAL A 158 3.21 -3.78 -12.03
N ILE A 159 3.49 -4.77 -11.18
CA ILE A 159 3.45 -6.19 -11.52
C ILE A 159 2.13 -6.80 -11.04
N LYS A 160 1.71 -6.44 -9.83
CA LYS A 160 0.54 -7.01 -9.18
C LYS A 160 -0.27 -5.94 -8.47
N CYS A 161 -1.59 -6.02 -8.62
CA CYS A 161 -2.53 -5.19 -7.89
C CYS A 161 -2.68 -5.65 -6.42
N PRO A 162 -3.13 -4.76 -5.52
CA PRO A 162 -3.55 -5.16 -4.18
C PRO A 162 -4.68 -6.19 -4.24
N MET A 163 -4.80 -6.99 -3.18
CA MET A 163 -5.81 -8.05 -3.13
C MET A 163 -7.23 -7.47 -3.19
N THR A 164 -8.10 -8.12 -3.96
CA THR A 164 -9.53 -7.78 -4.00
C THR A 164 -10.28 -8.41 -2.82
N VAL A 165 -11.50 -7.93 -2.55
CA VAL A 165 -12.39 -8.55 -1.55
C VAL A 165 -12.59 -10.04 -1.80
N GLU A 166 -12.78 -10.46 -3.05
CA GLU A 166 -12.97 -11.86 -3.43
C GLU A 166 -11.71 -12.69 -3.20
N GLN A 167 -10.53 -12.13 -3.43
CA GLN A 167 -9.26 -12.80 -3.17
C GLN A 167 -9.02 -12.96 -1.66
N CYS A 168 -9.26 -11.89 -0.89
CA CYS A 168 -9.18 -11.92 0.57
C CYS A 168 -10.19 -12.91 1.19
N TRP A 169 -11.37 -13.06 0.58
CA TRP A 169 -12.36 -14.04 0.99
C TRP A 169 -11.88 -15.48 0.75
N LYS A 170 -11.28 -15.77 -0.41
CA LYS A 170 -10.67 -17.09 -0.69
C LYS A 170 -9.56 -17.42 0.30
N GLU A 171 -8.75 -16.43 0.66
CA GLU A 171 -7.71 -16.59 1.67
C GLU A 171 -8.32 -16.92 3.04
N ARG A 172 -9.40 -16.22 3.42
CA ARG A 172 -10.14 -16.52 4.65
C ARG A 172 -10.72 -17.94 4.64
N ASP A 173 -11.22 -18.43 3.51
CA ASP A 173 -11.69 -19.80 3.38
C ASP A 173 -10.56 -20.82 3.57
N PHE A 174 -9.34 -20.53 3.09
CA PHE A 174 -8.16 -21.35 3.38
C PHE A 174 -7.82 -21.39 4.88
N ILE A 175 -7.82 -20.23 5.55
CA ILE A 175 -7.58 -20.12 7.00
C ILE A 175 -8.64 -20.90 7.79
N LYS A 176 -9.90 -20.80 7.40
CA LYS A 176 -10.99 -21.58 8.00
C LYS A 176 -10.73 -23.08 7.90
N MET A 177 -10.28 -23.56 6.73
CA MET A 177 -9.95 -24.98 6.56
C MET A 177 -8.77 -25.39 7.44
N SER A 178 -7.72 -24.56 7.53
CA SER A 178 -6.58 -24.83 8.44
C SER A 178 -7.05 -24.95 9.88
N CYS A 179 -7.84 -23.99 10.38
CA CYS A 179 -8.34 -24.01 11.76
C CYS A 179 -9.16 -25.27 12.08
N ILE A 180 -9.95 -25.77 11.13
CA ILE A 180 -10.70 -27.03 11.29
C ILE A 180 -9.76 -28.24 11.35
N VAL A 181 -8.77 -28.30 10.46
CA VAL A 181 -7.77 -29.38 10.43
C VAL A 181 -6.96 -29.41 11.72
N ASP A 182 -6.63 -28.24 12.26
CA ASP A 182 -5.88 -28.07 13.51
C ASP A 182 -6.75 -28.29 14.77
N GLY A 183 -8.05 -28.58 14.61
CA GLY A 183 -8.98 -28.86 15.71
C GLY A 183 -9.44 -27.62 16.49
N LEU A 184 -9.17 -26.42 15.99
CA LEU A 184 -9.56 -25.15 16.61
C LEU A 184 -11.01 -24.75 16.31
N GLY A 185 -11.60 -25.32 15.27
CA GLY A 185 -12.96 -25.00 14.83
C GLY A 185 -13.02 -23.83 13.85
N ALA A 186 -14.20 -23.60 13.26
CA ALA A 186 -14.41 -22.55 12.26
C ALA A 186 -14.66 -21.16 12.88
N GLU A 187 -15.04 -21.14 14.15
CA GLU A 187 -15.38 -19.95 14.93
C GLU A 187 -14.17 -19.03 15.15
N VAL A 188 -12.96 -19.58 15.23
CA VAL A 188 -11.72 -18.80 15.42
C VAL A 188 -11.10 -18.29 14.11
N THR A 189 -11.77 -18.48 12.96
CA THR A 189 -11.22 -18.12 11.65
C THR A 189 -10.82 -16.64 11.59
N ASP A 190 -11.64 -15.75 12.12
CA ASP A 190 -11.42 -14.30 12.03
C ASP A 190 -10.28 -13.84 12.97
N ASP A 191 -10.09 -14.53 14.09
CA ASP A 191 -8.97 -14.29 15.02
C ASP A 191 -7.63 -14.70 14.38
N ASN A 192 -7.64 -15.81 13.63
CA ASN A 192 -6.48 -16.32 12.89
C ASN A 192 -6.29 -15.66 11.52
N TYR A 193 -7.16 -14.71 11.14
CA TYR A 193 -7.03 -14.00 9.87
C TYR A 193 -5.82 -13.06 9.90
N TRP A 194 -4.85 -13.31 9.02
CA TRP A 194 -3.51 -12.72 9.11
C TRP A 194 -3.25 -11.56 8.15
N LEU A 195 -4.24 -11.12 7.35
CA LEU A 195 -4.05 -9.96 6.49
C LEU A 195 -4.29 -8.68 7.28
N TYR A 196 -3.25 -7.86 7.41
CA TYR A 196 -3.27 -6.58 8.13
C TYR A 196 -2.95 -5.43 7.17
N ALA A 197 -2.65 -4.26 7.74
CA ALA A 197 -2.25 -3.10 6.96
C ALA A 197 -1.15 -3.46 5.94
N ASP A 198 -0.11 -4.24 6.31
CA ASP A 198 0.98 -4.81 5.47
C ASP A 198 0.55 -5.46 4.15
N SER A 199 -0.67 -5.99 4.12
CA SER A 199 -1.25 -6.66 2.95
C SER A 199 -1.89 -5.70 1.95
N ASP A 200 -2.13 -4.43 2.33
CA ASP A 200 -2.64 -3.36 1.46
C ASP A 200 -1.50 -2.74 0.63
N CYS A 201 -0.95 -3.53 -0.31
CA CYS A 201 0.18 -3.13 -1.14
C CYS A 201 -0.02 -3.47 -2.63
N TYR A 202 0.58 -2.65 -3.48
CA TYR A 202 0.93 -3.08 -4.84
C TYR A 202 2.21 -3.91 -4.79
N GLU A 203 2.47 -4.69 -5.84
CA GLU A 203 3.80 -5.20 -6.13
C GLU A 203 4.32 -4.49 -7.37
N VAL A 204 5.51 -3.90 -7.27
CA VAL A 204 6.11 -3.08 -8.32
C VAL A 204 7.58 -3.43 -8.53
N ILE A 205 8.14 -3.08 -9.68
CA ILE A 205 9.54 -3.34 -10.06
C ILE A 205 10.20 -2.09 -10.59
N ASN A 206 11.40 -1.79 -10.10
CA ASN A 206 12.18 -0.62 -10.50
C ASN A 206 13.58 -0.98 -11.05
N GLY A 207 13.85 -2.26 -11.27
CA GLY A 207 15.15 -2.76 -11.74
C GLY A 207 15.04 -4.12 -12.44
N PRO A 208 16.13 -4.58 -13.08
CA PRO A 208 16.10 -5.77 -13.93
C PRO A 208 16.00 -7.10 -13.18
N ASP A 209 16.36 -7.13 -11.89
CA ASP A 209 16.36 -8.34 -11.09
C ASP A 209 15.13 -8.39 -10.18
N TYR A 210 14.19 -9.27 -10.51
CA TYR A 210 12.92 -9.37 -9.83
C TYR A 210 13.04 -9.57 -8.31
N GLU A 211 13.96 -10.41 -7.84
CA GLU A 211 14.07 -10.70 -6.39
C GLU A 211 14.61 -9.52 -5.58
N ASN A 212 15.56 -8.77 -6.16
CA ASN A 212 16.24 -7.68 -5.47
C ASN A 212 15.60 -6.30 -5.72
N ASN A 213 14.81 -6.16 -6.78
CA ASN A 213 14.20 -4.90 -7.18
C ASN A 213 12.67 -4.87 -7.01
N ARG A 214 12.04 -5.97 -6.60
CA ARG A 214 10.61 -5.93 -6.24
C ARG A 214 10.40 -5.09 -4.99
N LEU A 215 9.38 -4.24 -5.02
CA LEU A 215 8.93 -3.45 -3.88
C LEU A 215 7.45 -3.72 -3.65
N ASN A 216 7.04 -3.64 -2.37
CA ASN A 216 5.63 -3.81 -1.98
C ASN A 216 5.08 -2.54 -1.33
N PRO A 217 4.99 -1.42 -2.07
CA PRO A 217 4.55 -0.16 -1.50
C PRO A 217 3.07 -0.19 -1.13
N ARG A 218 2.73 0.58 -0.09
CA ARG A 218 1.34 0.82 0.32
C ARG A 218 0.55 1.39 -0.83
N THR A 219 -0.72 1.02 -0.96
CA THR A 219 -1.58 1.52 -2.04
C THR A 219 -1.71 3.04 -2.05
N TYR A 220 -1.59 3.69 -0.89
CA TYR A 220 -1.60 5.14 -0.75
C TYR A 220 -0.23 5.82 -0.96
N ASP A 221 0.87 5.06 -1.03
CA ASP A 221 2.23 5.53 -1.32
C ASP A 221 2.61 5.37 -2.81
N VAL A 222 1.69 4.83 -3.63
CA VAL A 222 1.80 4.77 -5.09
C VAL A 222 1.03 5.92 -5.71
N PHE A 223 1.65 6.65 -6.64
CA PHE A 223 1.11 7.84 -7.28
C PHE A 223 1.14 7.72 -8.80
N SER A 224 0.20 8.38 -9.46
CA SER A 224 0.33 8.64 -10.90
C SER A 224 1.55 9.52 -11.11
N HIS A 225 2.34 9.24 -12.16
CA HIS A 225 3.51 10.03 -12.45
C HIS A 225 3.13 11.51 -12.64
N SER A 226 3.78 12.39 -11.87
CA SER A 226 3.49 13.82 -11.89
C SER A 226 3.93 14.50 -13.19
N ARG A 227 4.82 13.84 -13.93
CA ARG A 227 5.49 14.35 -15.15
C ARG A 227 5.55 13.32 -16.26
N PRO A 228 5.72 13.73 -17.52
CA PRO A 228 5.96 12.81 -18.62
C PRO A 228 7.22 11.96 -18.37
N VAL A 229 7.09 10.66 -18.62
CA VAL A 229 8.23 9.71 -18.58
C VAL A 229 8.90 9.70 -19.96
N SER A 230 10.21 9.92 -20.01
CA SER A 230 10.96 9.90 -21.27
C SER A 230 10.90 8.52 -21.94
N PRO A 231 10.94 8.44 -23.28
CA PRO A 231 10.90 7.16 -24.01
C PRO A 231 11.94 6.14 -23.54
N ASP A 232 13.19 6.58 -23.27
CA ASP A 232 14.27 5.68 -22.85
C ASP A 232 13.99 5.03 -21.50
N ILE A 233 13.52 5.81 -20.52
CA ILE A 233 13.11 5.30 -19.21
C ILE A 233 11.93 4.35 -19.35
N ARG A 234 10.93 4.69 -20.17
CA ARG A 234 9.76 3.84 -20.42
C ARG A 234 10.17 2.49 -20.99
N GLN A 235 11.01 2.48 -22.04
CA GLN A 235 11.50 1.24 -22.63
C GLN A 235 12.23 0.38 -21.60
N ARG A 236 13.13 0.98 -20.81
CA ARG A 236 13.88 0.27 -19.77
C ARG A 236 12.97 -0.34 -18.70
N LEU A 237 11.96 0.41 -18.28
CA LEU A 237 10.94 -0.02 -17.32
C LEU A 237 10.07 -1.16 -17.88
N ASP A 238 9.67 -1.07 -19.15
CA ASP A 238 8.95 -2.13 -19.86
C ASP A 238 9.79 -3.42 -19.95
N GLU A 239 11.11 -3.31 -20.21
CA GLU A 239 12.05 -4.44 -20.18
C GLU A 239 12.08 -5.10 -18.79
N TYR A 240 12.14 -4.32 -17.71
CA TYR A 240 12.10 -4.84 -16.34
C TYR A 240 10.79 -5.56 -16.02
N PHE A 241 9.66 -5.00 -16.47
CA PHE A 241 8.35 -5.63 -16.33
C PHE A 241 8.31 -7.00 -17.01
N HIS A 242 8.81 -7.11 -18.25
CA HIS A 242 8.87 -8.40 -18.96
C HIS A 242 9.77 -9.42 -18.27
N LEU A 243 10.95 -9.02 -17.81
CA LEU A 243 11.87 -9.89 -17.05
C LEU A 243 11.23 -10.38 -15.74
N ALA A 244 10.46 -9.53 -15.07
CA ALA A 244 9.73 -9.89 -13.87
C ALA A 244 8.64 -10.94 -14.16
N LEU A 245 7.85 -10.76 -15.23
CA LEU A 245 6.83 -11.74 -15.63
C LEU A 245 7.45 -13.11 -15.92
N GLU A 246 8.56 -13.15 -16.68
CA GLU A 246 9.28 -14.41 -16.93
C GLU A 246 9.77 -15.08 -15.65
N SER A 247 10.23 -14.29 -14.67
CA SER A 247 10.70 -14.80 -13.39
C SER A 247 9.53 -15.39 -12.58
N ILE A 248 8.39 -14.71 -12.56
CA ILE A 248 7.17 -15.17 -11.89
C ILE A 248 6.65 -16.47 -12.52
N ASP A 249 6.63 -16.56 -13.85
CA ASP A 249 6.20 -17.78 -14.55
C ASP A 249 7.10 -18.97 -14.21
N LYS A 250 8.43 -18.78 -14.24
CA LYS A 250 9.40 -19.83 -13.83
C LYS A 250 9.19 -20.26 -12.38
N MET A 251 8.94 -19.33 -11.47
CA MET A 251 8.65 -19.65 -10.06
C MET A 251 7.35 -20.46 -9.92
N ASN A 252 6.29 -20.06 -10.63
CA ASN A 252 5.00 -20.76 -10.60
C ASN A 252 5.12 -22.18 -11.16
N GLU A 253 5.86 -22.38 -12.26
CA GLU A 253 6.14 -23.70 -12.79
C GLU A 253 6.92 -24.57 -11.79
N ASN A 254 7.93 -24.01 -11.14
CA ASN A 254 8.74 -24.72 -10.16
C ASN A 254 7.91 -25.10 -8.93
N ARG A 255 7.03 -24.20 -8.47
CA ARG A 255 6.08 -24.47 -7.38
C ARG A 255 5.10 -25.57 -7.76
N GLN A 256 4.54 -25.55 -8.96
CA GLN A 256 3.64 -26.60 -9.44
C GLN A 256 4.36 -27.96 -9.49
N LYS A 257 5.57 -28.00 -10.07
CA LYS A 257 6.40 -29.22 -10.11
C LYS A 257 6.72 -29.76 -8.71
N ALA A 258 6.95 -28.87 -7.75
CA ALA A 258 7.17 -29.25 -6.35
C ALA A 258 5.89 -29.83 -5.71
N MET A 259 4.73 -29.19 -5.91
CA MET A 259 3.45 -29.73 -5.44
C MET A 259 3.11 -31.08 -6.07
N ASP A 260 3.34 -31.25 -7.38
CA ASP A 260 3.11 -32.52 -8.08
C ASP A 260 4.05 -33.64 -7.61
N ARG A 261 5.26 -33.30 -7.14
CA ARG A 261 6.18 -34.26 -6.51
C ARG A 261 5.68 -34.66 -5.13
N ILE A 262 5.18 -33.71 -4.35
CA ILE A 262 4.63 -33.95 -3.02
C ILE A 262 3.38 -34.85 -3.12
N HIS A 263 2.43 -34.53 -4.01
CA HIS A 263 1.24 -35.36 -4.22
C HIS A 263 1.60 -36.80 -4.62
N ARG A 264 2.56 -36.98 -5.54
CA ARG A 264 3.05 -38.32 -5.92
C ARG A 264 3.71 -39.09 -4.78
N LEU A 265 4.37 -38.41 -3.84
CA LEU A 265 4.97 -39.06 -2.67
C LEU A 265 3.91 -39.42 -1.62
N VAL A 266 2.85 -38.62 -1.49
CA VAL A 266 1.71 -38.90 -0.61
C VAL A 266 0.86 -40.07 -1.14
N ASP A 267 0.68 -40.18 -2.46
CA ASP A 267 -0.04 -41.31 -3.08
C ASP A 267 0.72 -42.65 -2.99
N LEU A 268 2.01 -42.63 -2.64
CA LEU A 268 2.87 -43.80 -2.47
C LEU A 268 3.00 -44.28 -1.01
N LEU A 269 2.43 -43.53 -0.05
CA LEU A 269 2.38 -43.84 1.38
C LEU A 269 0.99 -44.35 1.78
#